data_AF-A0A7V3FZ35-F1
#
_entry.id   AF-A0A7V3FZ35-F1
#
_cell.length_a   1.000
_cell.length_b   1.000
_cell.length_c   1.000
_cell.angle_alpha   90.00
_cell.angle_beta   90.00
_cell.angle_gamma   90.00
#
_symmetry.space_group_name_H-M   'P 1'
#
loop_
_entity.id
_entity.type
_entity.pdbx_description
1 polymer ?
#
loop_
_entity_poly.entity_id
_entity_poly.type
_entity_poly.pdbx_seq_one_letter_code
_entity_poly.pdbx_strand_id
1 'polypeptide(L)'
;MARKKLTSREAYNRILWDKRLDRGAFTLGISDRHAGIEEMHFLDWNPCGDIPWHRIVWIKCGPTIVWARDQEEDALDSGRLPVRAWLEYPG
;
A
#
# COMPACT_ATOMS: atom_id res chain seq x y z
N MET A 1 20.41 11.63 5.91
CA MET A 1 19.15 12.33 5.58
C MET A 1 18.02 11.39 5.94
N ALA A 2 17.16 11.72 6.90
CA ALA A 2 16.02 10.87 7.23
C ALA A 2 15.07 10.88 6.02
N ARG A 3 14.87 9.73 5.39
CA ARG A 3 13.84 9.57 4.35
C ARG A 3 12.50 9.74 5.04
N LYS A 4 11.68 10.66 4.52
CA LYS A 4 10.36 10.94 5.08
C LYS A 4 9.45 9.77 4.73
N LYS A 5 8.82 9.19 5.75
CA LYS A 5 7.81 8.15 5.60
C LYS A 5 6.66 8.63 4.70
N LEU A 6 6.25 7.75 3.78
CA LEU A 6 5.14 8.03 2.87
C LEU A 6 3.83 8.11 3.67
N THR A 7 2.98 9.07 3.36
CA THR A 7 1.58 9.03 3.81
C THR A 7 0.82 7.91 3.08
N SER A 8 -0.33 7.48 3.60
CA SER A 8 -1.17 6.45 2.94
C SER A 8 -1.51 6.84 1.50
N ARG A 9 -1.78 8.11 1.26
CA ARG A 9 -2.04 8.66 -0.08
C ARG A 9 -0.81 8.60 -0.98
N GLU A 10 0.37 8.94 -0.47
CA GLU A 10 1.62 8.85 -1.23
C GLU A 10 1.99 7.41 -1.55
N ALA A 11 1.84 6.50 -0.59
CA ALA A 11 2.06 5.06 -0.76
C ALA A 11 1.11 4.48 -1.83
N TYR A 12 -0.17 4.82 -1.76
CA TYR A 12 -1.15 4.44 -2.77
C TYR A 12 -0.80 5.00 -4.16
N ASN A 13 -0.50 6.31 -4.24
CA ASN A 13 -0.12 6.96 -5.50
C ASN A 13 1.14 6.34 -6.11
N ARG A 14 2.13 5.96 -5.28
CA ARG A 14 3.34 5.27 -5.73
C ARG A 14 2.97 4.00 -6.49
N ILE A 15 2.11 3.16 -5.91
CA ILE A 15 1.65 1.91 -6.54
C ILE A 15 0.78 2.19 -7.78
N LEU A 16 -0.08 3.20 -7.71
CA LEU A 16 -1.00 3.54 -8.80
C LEU A 16 -0.26 3.98 -10.07
N TRP A 17 0.77 4.82 -9.91
CA TRP A 17 1.49 5.44 -11.03
C TRP A 17 2.74 4.66 -11.46
N ASP A 18 3.26 3.76 -10.62
CA ASP A 18 4.41 2.93 -10.99
C ASP A 18 3.96 1.74 -11.86
N LYS A 19 4.16 1.90 -13.16
CA LYS A 19 3.81 0.89 -14.18
C LYS A 19 4.57 -0.42 -14.04
N ARG A 20 5.64 -0.48 -13.23
CA ARG A 20 6.39 -1.72 -13.00
C ARG A 20 5.70 -2.62 -11.98
N LEU A 21 4.78 -2.07 -11.20
CA LEU A 21 4.11 -2.78 -10.11
C LEU A 21 2.81 -3.44 -10.56
N ASP A 22 2.58 -4.66 -10.08
CA ASP A 22 1.31 -5.36 -10.27
C ASP A 22 0.29 -4.87 -9.25
N ARG A 23 -0.56 -3.92 -9.66
CA ARG A 23 -1.60 -3.33 -8.80
C ARG A 23 -2.57 -4.37 -8.24
N GLY A 24 -2.78 -5.49 -8.93
CA GLY A 24 -3.66 -6.58 -8.49
C GLY A 24 -3.10 -7.38 -7.31
N ALA A 25 -1.79 -7.38 -7.13
CA ALA A 25 -1.10 -8.07 -6.05
C ALA A 25 -1.18 -7.34 -4.70
N PHE A 26 -1.69 -6.10 -4.67
CA PHE A 26 -1.78 -5.29 -3.46
C PHE A 26 -3.17 -5.31 -2.83
N THR A 27 -3.17 -5.26 -1.50
CA THR A 27 -4.35 -5.19 -0.64
C THR A 27 -4.16 -4.07 0.37
N LEU A 28 -5.21 -3.27 0.59
CA LEU A 28 -5.29 -2.21 1.57
C LEU A 28 -5.95 -2.73 2.85
N GLY A 29 -5.37 -2.41 3.99
CA GLY A 29 -6.00 -2.57 5.30
C GLY A 29 -6.68 -1.27 5.69
N ILE A 30 -8.00 -1.29 5.81
CA ILE A 30 -8.81 -0.12 6.17
C ILE A 30 -9.34 -0.33 7.58
N SER A 31 -9.01 0.58 8.49
CA SER A 31 -9.59 0.55 9.83
C SER A 31 -11.04 1.01 9.78
N ASP A 32 -11.95 0.09 10.10
CA ASP A 32 -13.33 0.38 10.44
C ASP A 32 -13.51 0.47 11.97
N ARG A 33 -14.40 1.38 12.38
CA ARG A 33 -14.68 1.68 13.79
C ARG A 33 -15.40 0.56 14.54
N HIS A 34 -16.06 -0.36 13.84
CA HIS A 34 -16.85 -1.44 14.42
C HIS A 34 -16.26 -2.82 14.10
N ALA A 35 -15.67 -2.98 12.91
CA ALA A 35 -15.22 -4.29 12.42
C ALA A 35 -13.70 -4.53 12.55
N GLY A 36 -12.91 -3.55 13.00
CA GLY A 36 -11.45 -3.68 13.11
C GLY A 36 -10.75 -3.24 11.82
N ILE A 37 -9.94 -4.12 11.22
CA ILE A 37 -9.26 -3.82 9.94
C ILE A 37 -9.88 -4.69 8.86
N GLU A 38 -10.52 -4.06 7.88
CA GLU A 38 -11.01 -4.71 6.69
C GLU A 38 -9.95 -4.73 5.59
N GLU A 39 -9.92 -5.83 4.84
CA GLU A 39 -9.03 -6.01 3.71
C GLU A 39 -9.77 -5.69 2.41
N MET A 40 -9.25 -4.73 1.65
CA MET A 40 -9.81 -4.33 0.36
C MET A 40 -8.74 -4.47 -0.71
N HIS A 41 -9.07 -5.06 -1.85
CA HIS A 41 -8.15 -5.10 -2.99
C HIS A 41 -7.81 -3.68 -3.43
N PHE A 42 -6.54 -3.46 -3.83
CA PHE A 42 -6.08 -2.15 -4.24
C PHE A 42 -6.91 -1.56 -5.39
N LEU A 43 -7.36 -2.41 -6.32
CA LEU A 43 -8.18 -2.01 -7.47
C LEU A 43 -9.63 -1.64 -7.10
N ASP A 44 -10.14 -2.13 -5.96
CA ASP A 44 -11.49 -1.82 -5.48
C ASP A 44 -11.55 -0.50 -4.68
N TRP A 45 -10.40 0.02 -4.27
CA TRP A 45 -10.35 1.28 -3.54
C TRP A 45 -10.75 2.46 -4.41
N ASN A 46 -11.79 3.19 -3.98
CA ASN A 46 -12.19 4.43 -4.63
C ASN A 46 -11.50 5.64 -3.96
N PRO A 47 -10.51 6.28 -4.61
CA PRO A 47 -9.81 7.45 -4.06
C PRO A 47 -10.70 8.69 -3.90
N CYS A 48 -11.85 8.73 -4.57
CA CYS A 48 -12.86 9.79 -4.46
C CYS A 48 -14.10 9.35 -3.66
N GLY A 49 -14.05 8.20 -3.00
CA GLY A 49 -15.16 7.67 -2.20
C GLY A 49 -15.24 8.27 -0.80
N ASP A 50 -16.19 7.77 -0.01
CA ASP A 50 -16.47 8.22 1.35
C ASP A 50 -15.44 7.75 2.40
N ILE A 51 -14.56 6.81 2.06
CA ILE A 51 -13.57 6.28 2.99
C ILE A 51 -12.33 7.19 2.99
N PRO A 52 -12.02 7.87 4.11
CA PRO A 52 -10.89 8.79 4.14
C PRO A 52 -9.54 8.06 4.19
N TRP A 53 -8.53 8.66 3.56
CA TRP A 53 -7.16 8.12 3.45
C TRP A 53 -6.50 7.74 4.78
N HIS A 54 -6.82 8.43 5.88
CA HIS A 54 -6.25 8.15 7.19
C HIS A 54 -6.77 6.83 7.80
N ARG A 55 -7.81 6.23 7.22
CA ARG A 55 -8.27 4.89 7.60
C ARG A 55 -7.43 3.79 7.00
N ILE A 56 -6.68 4.04 5.93
CA ILE A 56 -5.71 3.06 5.43
C ILE A 56 -4.59 2.95 6.46
N VAL A 57 -4.51 1.80 7.12
CA VAL A 57 -3.52 1.53 8.17
C VAL A 57 -2.31 0.80 7.63
N TRP A 58 -2.46 -0.02 6.59
CA TRP A 58 -1.36 -0.68 5.91
C TRP A 58 -1.71 -1.03 4.47
N ILE A 59 -0.67 -1.30 3.67
CA ILE A 59 -0.74 -1.87 2.34
C ILE A 59 0.16 -3.10 2.34
N LYS A 60 -0.38 -4.23 1.90
CA LYS A 60 0.39 -5.47 1.77
C LYS A 60 0.36 -5.97 0.33
N CYS A 61 1.38 -6.71 -0.01
CA CYS A 61 1.48 -7.46 -1.25
C CYS A 61 1.49 -8.94 -0.89
N GLY A 62 0.36 -9.63 -1.11
CA GLY A 62 0.13 -10.98 -0.58
C GLY A 62 0.29 -11.04 0.96
N PRO A 63 1.22 -11.84 1.51
CA PRO A 63 1.47 -11.95 2.95
C PRO A 63 2.41 -10.87 3.50
N THR A 64 3.04 -10.05 2.65
CA THR A 64 4.10 -9.11 3.06
C THR A 64 3.56 -7.69 3.13
N ILE A 65 3.66 -7.05 4.30
CA ILE A 65 3.34 -5.63 4.45
C ILE A 65 4.44 -4.81 3.75
N VAL A 66 4.05 -3.97 2.80
CA VAL A 66 4.98 -3.10 2.04
C VAL A 66 4.96 -1.66 2.52
N TRP A 67 3.91 -1.30 3.26
CA TRP A 67 3.74 -0.02 3.91
C TRP A 67 2.77 -0.17 5.08
N ALA A 68 3.07 0.42 6.22
CA ALA A 68 2.14 0.49 7.34
C ALA A 68 2.33 1.80 8.09
N ARG A 69 1.24 2.40 8.55
CA ARG A 69 1.28 3.68 9.29
C ARG A 69 2.06 3.61 10.60
N ASP A 70 2.17 2.41 11.18
CA ASP A 70 2.85 2.17 12.46
C ASP A 70 4.28 1.63 12.29
N GLN A 71 4.68 1.20 11.09
CA GLN A 71 6.04 0.69 10.84
C GLN A 71 7.03 1.81 10.53
N GLU A 72 8.21 1.81 11.13
CA GLU A 72 9.25 2.79 10.78
C GLU A 72 9.81 2.61 9.36
N GLU A 73 9.77 1.37 8.84
CA GLU A 73 10.33 1.04 7.53
C GLU A 73 9.26 1.06 6.42
N ASP A 74 9.52 1.85 5.37
CA ASP A 74 8.70 1.90 4.16
C ASP A 74 9.37 1.13 3.02
N ALA A 75 8.93 -0.10 2.78
CA ALA A 75 9.46 -0.93 1.69
C ALA A 75 9.17 -0.31 0.30
N LEU A 76 8.05 0.41 0.16
CA LEU A 76 7.70 1.18 -1.06
C LEU A 76 8.68 2.32 -1.39
N ASP A 77 9.19 3.01 -0.36
CA ASP A 77 10.20 4.06 -0.54
C ASP A 77 11.59 3.46 -0.77
N SER A 78 11.89 2.39 -0.04
CA SER A 78 13.17 1.67 -0.11
C SER A 78 13.32 0.84 -1.40
N GLY A 79 12.22 0.59 -2.12
CA GLY A 79 12.20 -0.30 -3.30
C GLY A 79 12.34 -1.78 -2.95
N ARG A 80 12.25 -2.16 -1.66
CA ARG A 80 12.38 -3.55 -1.18
C ARG A 80 11.04 -4.28 -1.24
N LEU A 81 10.43 -4.29 -2.43
CA LEU A 81 9.15 -4.94 -2.64
C LEU A 81 9.34 -6.43 -2.96
N PRO A 82 8.42 -7.31 -2.51
CA PRO A 82 8.49 -8.73 -2.83
C PRO A 82 8.34 -8.95 -4.34
N VAL A 83 8.84 -10.08 -4.88
CA VAL A 83 8.83 -10.38 -6.33
C VAL A 83 7.43 -10.24 -6.94
N ARG A 84 6.40 -10.72 -6.24
CA ARG A 84 4.97 -10.63 -6.61
C ARG A 84 4.43 -9.20 -6.78
N ALA A 85 5.12 -8.20 -6.25
CA ALA A 85 4.74 -6.81 -6.39
C ALA A 85 5.06 -6.26 -7.78
N TRP A 86 5.93 -6.94 -8.54
CA TRP A 86 6.40 -6.51 -9.85
C TRP A 86 5.68 -7.28 -10.96
N LEU A 87 5.27 -6.58 -12.02
CA LEU A 87 4.72 -7.20 -13.24
C LEU A 87 5.79 -7.98 -14.01
N GLU A 88 6.99 -7.42 -14.05
CA GLU A 88 8.19 -8.03 -14.59
C GLU A 88 9.31 -7.76 -13.58
N TYR A 89 9.89 -8.82 -13.02
CA TYR A 89 10.99 -8.66 -12.07
C TYR A 89 12.22 -8.14 -12.82
N PRO A 90 12.73 -6.94 -12.51
CA PRO A 90 13.99 -6.50 -13.08
C PRO A 90 15.08 -7.38 -12.49
N GLY A 91 15.54 -8.37 -13.27
CA GLY A 91 16.64 -9.25 -12.91
C GLY A 91 17.94 -8.52 -12.64
#